data_AF-A0A952ZWV6-F1
#
_entry.id   AF-A0A952ZWV6-F1
#
_cell.length_a   1.000
_cell.length_b   1.000
_cell.length_c   1.000
_cell.angle_alpha   90.00
_cell.angle_beta   90.00
_cell.angle_gamma   90.00
#
_symmetry.space_group_name_H-M   'P 1'
#
loop_
_entity.id
_entity.type
_entity.pdbx_description
1 polymer ?
#
loop_
_entity_poly.entity_id
_entity_poly.type
_entity_poly.pdbx_seq_one_letter_code
_entity_poly.pdbx_strand_id
1 'polypeptide(L)' 'MSQTYLIRLGENELGQILDGLRVRETTWRATAEYHACGHLADDSVAIEACRDEVEATRIADFYTAIIRDLEHQREAQRG' A
#
# COMPACT_ATOMS: atom_id res chain seq x y z
N MET A 1 -9.75 17.20 -14.17
CA MET A 1 -8.36 16.79 -14.47
C MET A 1 -7.71 16.41 -13.14
N SER A 2 -7.17 15.20 -13.02
CA SER A 2 -6.35 14.83 -11.87
C SER A 2 -4.97 15.49 -12.04
N GLN A 3 -4.50 16.18 -11.00
CA GLN A 3 -3.13 16.70 -11.00
C GLN A 3 -2.16 15.55 -10.73
N THR A 4 -1.07 15.49 -11.50
CA THR A 4 0.01 14.53 -11.29
C THR A 4 1.24 15.26 -10.78
N TYR A 5 1.95 14.66 -9.82
CA TYR A 5 3.15 15.23 -9.22
C TYR A 5 4.33 14.30 -9.42
N LEU A 6 5.49 14.86 -9.77
CA LEU A 6 6.76 14.16 -9.79
C LEU A 6 7.43 14.34 -8.43
N ILE A 7 7.85 13.23 -7.81
CA ILE A 7 8.58 13.25 -6.54
C ILE A 7 10.01 12.79 -6.83
N ARG A 8 11.00 13.60 -6.42
CA ARG A 8 12.42 13.25 -6.52
C ARG A 8 12.91 12.82 -5.15
N LEU A 9 13.41 11.59 -5.06
CA LEU A 9 13.89 10.95 -3.84
C LEU A 9 15.26 10.32 -4.14
N GLY A 10 16.13 10.26 -3.13
CA GLY A 10 17.32 9.41 -3.19
C GLY A 10 16.95 7.92 -3.13
N GLU A 11 17.84 7.05 -3.61
CA GLU A 11 17.59 5.59 -3.68
C GLU A 11 17.15 5.01 -2.32
N ASN A 12 17.86 5.36 -1.24
CA ASN A 12 17.56 4.86 0.09
C ASN A 12 16.24 5.41 0.65
N GLU A 13 15.91 6.67 0.37
CA GLU A 13 14.66 7.31 0.81
C GLU A 13 13.47 6.65 0.10
N LEU A 14 13.60 6.42 -1.21
CA LEU A 14 12.61 5.71 -2.00
C LEU A 14 12.44 4.27 -1.50
N GLY A 15 13.54 3.58 -1.20
CA GLY A 15 13.50 2.24 -0.61
C GLY A 15 12.69 2.20 0.69
N GLN A 16 13.00 3.09 1.65
CA GLN A 16 12.29 3.17 2.92
C GLN A 16 10.79 3.50 2.76
N ILE A 17 10.46 4.41 1.83
CA ILE A 17 9.06 4.74 1.54
C ILE A 17 8.33 3.53 0.96
N LEU A 18 8.91 2.84 -0.02
CA LEU A 18 8.31 1.65 -0.62
C LEU A 18 8.09 0.54 0.41
N ASP A 19 9.05 0.30 1.29
CA ASP A 19 8.91 -0.71 2.35
C ASP A 19 7.77 -0.37 3.31
N GLY A 20 7.67 0.90 3.74
CA GLY A 20 6.56 1.36 4.57
C GLY A 20 5.20 1.25 3.87
N LEU A 21 5.12 1.61 2.58
CA LEU A 21 3.89 1.50 1.79
C LEU A 21 3.43 0.05 1.63
N ARG A 22 4.35 -0.90 1.43
CA ARG A 22 4.03 -2.33 1.34
C ARG A 22 3.49 -2.86 2.66
N VAL A 23 4.07 -2.47 3.79
CA VAL A 23 3.52 -2.83 5.11
C VAL A 23 2.09 -2.32 5.26
N ARG A 24 1.82 -1.07 4.85
CA ARG A 24 0.45 -0.51 4.87
C ARG A 24 -0.48 -1.27 3.93
N GLU A 25 -0.07 -1.57 2.71
CA GLU A 25 -0.84 -2.39 1.77
C GLU A 25 -1.22 -3.74 2.41
N THR A 26 -0.23 -4.48 2.93
CA THR A 26 -0.45 -5.78 3.58
C THR A 26 -1.43 -5.66 4.75
N THR A 27 -1.27 -4.65 5.60
CA THR A 27 -2.16 -4.40 6.75
C THR A 27 -3.61 -4.19 6.31
N TRP A 28 -3.84 -3.44 5.22
CA TRP A 28 -5.18 -3.20 4.70
C TRP A 28 -5.76 -4.43 3.99
N ARG A 29 -4.94 -5.26 3.33
CA ARG A 29 -5.38 -6.55 2.79
C ARG A 29 -5.81 -7.49 3.90
N ALA A 30 -5.05 -7.57 4.98
CA ALA A 30 -5.42 -8.35 6.15
C ALA A 30 -6.70 -7.80 6.82
N THR A 31 -6.85 -6.48 6.90
CA THR A 31 -8.09 -5.85 7.38
C THR A 31 -9.30 -6.26 6.54
N ALA A 32 -9.16 -6.29 5.22
CA ALA A 32 -10.22 -6.76 4.33
C ALA A 32 -10.55 -8.25 4.57
N GLU A 33 -9.53 -9.11 4.66
CA GLU A 33 -9.67 -10.53 4.96
C GLU A 33 -10.43 -10.75 6.28
N TYR A 34 -10.03 -10.05 7.34
CA TYR A 34 -10.70 -10.14 8.64
C TYR A 34 -12.18 -9.76 8.56
N HIS A 35 -12.54 -8.71 7.81
CA HIS A 35 -13.94 -8.35 7.60
C HIS A 35 -14.72 -9.41 6.81
N ALA A 36 -14.07 -10.10 5.88
CA ALA A 36 -14.69 -11.12 5.04
C ALA A 36 -14.93 -12.44 5.79
N CYS A 37 -13.96 -12.88 6.60
CA CYS A 37 -13.97 -14.22 7.20
C CYS A 37 -13.98 -14.24 8.74
N GLY A 38 -13.90 -13.08 9.39
CA GLY A 38 -13.96 -12.93 10.85
C GLY A 38 -12.71 -13.40 11.61
N HIS A 39 -11.64 -13.78 10.92
CA HIS A 39 -10.38 -14.20 11.52
C HIS A 39 -9.21 -13.86 10.60
N LEU A 40 -7.98 -13.93 11.11
CA LEU A 40 -6.77 -13.88 10.30
C LEU A 40 -5.96 -15.15 10.51
N ALA A 41 -5.26 -15.57 9.46
CA ALA A 41 -4.28 -16.65 9.56
C ALA A 41 -3.04 -16.23 10.38
N ASP A 42 -2.65 -14.95 10.31
CA ASP A 42 -1.55 -14.35 11.06
C ASP A 42 -2.10 -13.37 12.09
N ASP A 43 -2.00 -13.72 13.37
CA ASP A 43 -2.49 -12.93 14.51
C ASP A 43 -1.52 -11.81 14.92
N SER A 44 -0.34 -11.73 14.30
CA SER A 44 0.62 -10.65 14.53
C SER A 44 0.28 -9.36 13.78
N VAL A 45 -0.62 -9.43 12.80
CA VAL A 45 -1.04 -8.27 12.00
C VAL A 45 -2.16 -7.52 12.72
N ALA A 46 -1.91 -6.25 13.03
CA ALA A 46 -2.94 -5.38 13.58
C ALA A 46 -3.98 -5.03 12.50
N ILE A 47 -5.27 -5.16 12.82
CA ILE A 47 -6.38 -4.74 11.95
C ILE A 47 -6.61 -3.24 12.09
N GLU A 48 -6.91 -2.58 10.97
CA GLU A 48 -7.23 -1.16 10.93
C GLU A 48 -8.72 -0.88 11.09
N ALA A 49 -9.06 0.31 11.56
CA ALA A 49 -10.46 0.71 11.72
C ALA A 49 -11.06 1.14 10.36
N CYS A 50 -12.07 0.41 9.90
CA CYS A 50 -12.88 0.78 8.74
C CYS A 50 -14.31 0.21 8.86
N ARG A 51 -15.17 0.55 7.91
CA ARG A 51 -16.56 0.11 7.88
C ARG A 51 -16.71 -1.36 7.49
N ASP A 52 -16.01 -1.77 6.43
CA ASP A 52 -16.20 -3.06 5.78
C ASP A 52 -14.99 -3.48 4.93
N GLU A 53 -15.05 -4.70 4.42
CA GLU A 53 -14.07 -5.30 3.50
C GLU A 53 -13.84 -4.45 2.25
N VAL A 54 -14.89 -3.81 1.72
CA VAL A 54 -14.81 -3.04 0.47
C VAL A 54 -13.99 -1.76 0.70
N GLU A 55 -14.21 -1.07 1.80
CA GLU A 55 -13.40 0.07 2.20
C GLU A 55 -11.93 -0.31 2.38
N ALA A 56 -11.66 -1.38 3.12
CA ALA A 56 -10.30 -1.87 3.35
C ALA A 56 -9.60 -2.27 2.04
N THR A 57 -10.27 -3.02 1.17
CA THR A 57 -9.77 -3.44 -0.14
C THR A 57 -9.42 -2.24 -0.99
N ARG A 58 -10.30 -1.23 -1.05
CA ARG A 58 -10.06 -0.01 -1.81
C ARG A 58 -8.85 0.77 -1.30
N ILE A 59 -8.64 0.81 0.02
CA ILE A 59 -7.46 1.48 0.60
C ILE A 59 -6.18 0.71 0.25
N ALA A 60 -6.20 -0.62 0.33
CA ALA A 60 -5.08 -1.44 -0.11
C ALA A 60 -4.77 -1.20 -1.61
N ASP A 61 -5.79 -1.13 -2.47
CA ASP A 61 -5.63 -0.83 -3.90
C ASP A 61 -4.97 0.54 -4.15
N PHE A 62 -5.27 1.55 -3.32
CA PHE A 62 -4.57 2.84 -3.40
C PHE A 62 -3.08 2.70 -3.08
N TYR A 63 -2.71 1.92 -2.05
CA TYR A 63 -1.30 1.65 -1.76
C TYR A 63 -0.64 0.88 -2.91
N THR A 64 -1.29 -0.15 -3.46
CA THR A 64 -0.81 -0.89 -4.64
C THR A 64 -0.52 0.07 -5.81
N ALA A 65 -1.43 1.01 -6.09
CA ALA A 65 -1.27 1.98 -7.16
C ALA A 65 -0.08 2.93 -6.92
N ILE A 66 0.07 3.45 -5.70
CA ILE A 66 1.18 4.33 -5.33
C ILE A 66 2.52 3.60 -5.47
N ILE A 67 2.62 2.37 -4.94
CA ILE A 67 3.82 1.54 -5.02
C ILE A 67 4.21 1.32 -6.49
N ARG A 68 3.24 0.91 -7.33
CA ARG A 68 3.47 0.69 -8.76
C ARG A 68 3.97 1.95 -9.45
N ASP A 69 3.36 3.10 -9.18
CA ASP A 69 3.74 4.36 -9.83
C ASP A 69 5.14 4.84 -9.40
N LEU A 70 5.53 4.60 -8.14
CA LEU A 70 6.88 4.88 -7.64
C LEU A 70 7.93 3.90 -8.21
N GLU A 71 7.62 2.62 -8.30
CA GLU A 71 8.50 1.62 -8.91
C GLU A 71 8.71 1.90 -10.39
N HIS A 72 7.64 2.24 -11.14
CA HIS A 72 7.76 2.67 -12.54
C HIS A 72 8.65 3.91 -12.68
N GLN A 73 8.52 4.90 -11.80
CA GLN A 73 9.41 6.07 -11.81
C GLN A 73 10.87 5.68 -11.54
N ARG A 74 11.12 4.78 -10.58
CA ARG A 74 12.47 4.28 -10.27
C ARG A 74 13.11 3.62 -11.49
N GLU A 75 12.40 2.69 -12.13
CA GLU A 75 12.95 1.96 -13.28
C GLU A 75 13.17 2.89 -14.47
N ALA A 76 12.27 3.84 -14.74
CA ALA A 76 12.45 4.84 -15.79
C ALA A 76 13.65 5.78 -15.55
N GLN A 77 14.09 5.94 -14.30
CA GLN A 77 15.19 6.81 -13.91
C GLN A 77 16.54 6.07 -13.75
N ARG A 78 16.52 4.74 -13.68
CA ARG A 78 17.74 3.92 -13.50
C ARG A 78 18.65 3.86 -14.72
N GLY A 79 18.15 4.23 -15.91
CA GLY A 79 18.92 4.24 -17.16
C GLY A 79 18.90 2.89 -17.86
#